data_AF-A0A369T5K7-F1
#
_entry.id   AF-A0A369T5K7-F1
#
_cell.length_a   1.000
_cell.length_b   1.000
_cell.length_c   1.000
_cell.angle_alpha   90.00
_cell.angle_beta   90.00
_cell.angle_gamma   90.00
#
_symmetry.space_group_name_H-M   'P 1'
#
loop_
_entity.id
_entity.type
_entity.pdbx_description
1 polymer ?
#
loop_
_entity_poly.entity_id
_entity_poly.type
_entity_poly.pdbx_seq_one_letter_code
_entity_poly.pdbx_strand_id
1 'polypeptide(L)' 'MREYALPRRELSPQEVFDHACLLADDYRLKGLCMTFYRRNKPFLARHWAIEAVIRGKDVPGWPKKQEVVLDG' A
#
# COMPACT_ATOMS: atom_id res chain seq x y z
N MET A 1 -23.91 7.48 -31.93
CA MET A 1 -22.93 7.39 -30.82
C MET A 1 -22.48 5.94 -30.70
N ARG A 2 -21.19 5.65 -30.82
CA ARG A 2 -20.66 4.34 -30.38
C ARG A 2 -20.42 4.47 -28.88
N GLU A 3 -21.24 3.79 -28.09
CA GLU A 3 -21.01 3.65 -26.65
C GLU A 3 -19.75 2.80 -26.47
N TYR A 4 -18.65 3.44 -26.07
CA TYR A 4 -17.46 2.72 -25.62
C TYR A 4 -17.77 2.15 -24.24
N ALA A 5 -18.34 0.95 -24.18
CA ALA A 5 -18.45 0.21 -22.94
C ALA A 5 -17.03 -0.19 -22.51
N LEU A 6 -16.44 0.57 -21.58
CA LEU A 6 -15.22 0.15 -20.90
C LEU A 6 -15.49 -1.22 -20.26
N PRO A 7 -14.66 -2.25 -20.52
CA PRO A 7 -14.86 -3.55 -19.91
C PRO A 7 -14.82 -3.39 -18.39
N ARG A 8 -15.85 -3.89 -17.70
CA ARG A 8 -15.87 -3.95 -16.24
C ARG A 8 -14.78 -4.91 -15.80
N ARG A 9 -13.63 -4.36 -15.41
CA ARG A 9 -12.55 -5.12 -14.79
C ARG A 9 -12.75 -5.06 -13.28
N GLU A 10 -12.89 -6.22 -12.66
CA GLU A 10 -12.80 -6.33 -11.21
C GLU A 10 -11.32 -6.24 -10.81
N LEU A 11 -11.02 -5.36 -9.85
CA LEU A 11 -9.67 -5.23 -9.29
C LEU A 11 -9.49 -6.28 -8.20
N SER A 12 -8.36 -6.97 -8.22
CA SER A 12 -7.95 -7.84 -7.11
C SER A 12 -7.65 -7.01 -5.85
N PRO A 13 -7.78 -7.60 -4.65
CA PRO A 13 -7.39 -6.94 -3.41
C PRO A 13 -5.96 -6.38 -3.44
N GLN A 14 -5.05 -7.05 -4.15
CA GLN A 14 -3.68 -6.60 -4.36
C GLN A 14 -3.62 -5.32 -5.20
N GLU A 15 -4.32 -5.28 -6.34
CA GLU A 15 -4.36 -4.10 -7.21
C GLU A 15 -4.98 -2.89 -6.50
N VAL A 16 -6.03 -3.12 -5.71
CA VAL A 16 -6.63 -2.06 -4.88
C VAL A 16 -5.62 -1.55 -3.86
N PHE A 17 -4.89 -2.45 -3.20
CA PHE A 17 -3.88 -2.08 -2.22
C PHE A 17 -2.71 -1.31 -2.84
N ASP A 18 -2.18 -1.76 -3.98
CA ASP A 18 -1.09 -1.09 -4.68
C ASP A 18 -1.52 0.30 -5.16
N HIS A 19 -2.76 0.42 -5.67
CA HIS A 19 -3.32 1.71 -6.06
C HIS A 19 -3.46 2.66 -4.86
N ALA A 20 -3.94 2.16 -3.72
CA ALA A 20 -4.01 2.96 -2.49
C ALA A 20 -2.63 3.45 -2.03
N CYS A 21 -1.59 2.61 -2.14
CA CYS A 21 -0.21 3.00 -1.83
C CYS A 21 0.34 4.08 -2.76
N LEU A 22 -0.05 4.05 -4.04
CA LEU A 22 0.33 5.08 -5.02
C LEU A 22 -0.36 6.42 -4.74
N LEU A 23 -1.61 6.39 -4.28
CA LEU A 23 -2.39 7.58 -3.95
C LEU A 23 -2.03 8.19 -2.59
N ALA A 24 -1.33 7.46 -1.72
CA ALA A 24 -0.86 7.98 -0.45
C ALA A 24 0.24 9.03 -0.68
N ASP A 25 -0.13 10.30 -0.60
CA ASP A 25 0.73 11.46 -0.84
C ASP A 25 1.51 11.90 0.41
N ASP A 26 0.98 11.62 1.60
CA ASP A 26 1.60 11.95 2.88
C ASP A 26 2.07 10.72 3.69
N TYR A 27 2.92 10.98 4.70
CA TYR A 27 3.47 9.94 5.57
C TYR A 27 2.43 9.26 6.47
N ARG A 28 1.33 9.94 6.81
CA ARG A 28 0.26 9.37 7.62
C ARG A 28 -0.50 8.31 6.84
N LEU A 29 -0.88 8.60 5.59
CA LEU A 29 -1.54 7.67 4.68
C LEU A 29 -0.64 6.49 4.36
N LYS A 30 0.65 6.72 4.11
CA LYS A 30 1.61 5.61 3.93
C LYS A 30 1.78 4.78 5.19
N GLY A 31 1.72 5.39 6.37
CA GLY A 31 1.66 4.67 7.64
C GLY A 31 0.44 3.75 7.74
N LEU A 32 -0.73 4.20 7.28
CA LEU A 32 -1.93 3.37 7.20
C LEU A 32 -1.75 2.21 6.21
N CYS A 33 -1.19 2.44 5.03
CA CYS A 33 -0.85 1.38 4.07
C CYS A 33 0.08 0.33 4.69
N MET A 34 1.08 0.76 5.46
CA MET A 34 1.99 -0.15 6.16
C MET A 34 1.28 -0.96 7.25
N THR A 35 0.44 -0.33 8.07
CA THR A 35 -0.34 -1.01 9.11
C THR A 35 -1.31 -2.02 8.50
N PHE A 36 -2.01 -1.63 7.43
CA PHE A 36 -2.89 -2.52 6.67
C PHE A 36 -2.12 -3.71 6.09
N TYR A 37 -0.98 -3.47 5.44
CA TYR A 37 -0.12 -4.52 4.90
C TYR A 37 0.35 -5.50 5.98
N ARG A 38 0.74 -5.00 7.17
CA ARG A 38 1.16 -5.85 8.28
C ARG A 38 0.05 -6.79 8.74
N ARG A 39 -1.16 -6.26 8.92
CA ARG A 39 -2.33 -7.03 9.39
C ARG A 39 -2.83 -8.04 8.36
N ASN A 40 -2.71 -7.70 7.08
CA ASN A 40 -3.23 -8.51 5.96
C ASN A 40 -2.14 -9.25 5.18
N LYS A 41 -0.91 -9.32 5.72
CA LYS A 41 0.25 -9.97 5.08
C LYS A 41 -0.03 -11.39 4.55
N PRO A 42 -0.82 -12.25 5.21
CA PRO A 42 -1.14 -13.58 4.67
C PRO A 42 -1.95 -13.56 3.36
N PHE A 43 -2.65 -12.46 3.08
CA PHE A 43 -3.60 -12.31 1.97
C PHE A 43 -3.11 -11.38 0.85
N LEU A 44 -1.95 -10.72 1.04
CA LEU A 44 -1.34 -9.82 0.09
C LEU A 44 -0.03 -10.39 -0.45
N ALA A 45 0.28 -10.06 -1.69
CA ALA A 45 1.60 -10.29 -2.25
C ALA A 45 2.63 -9.38 -1.56
N ARG A 46 3.91 -9.77 -1.64
CA ARG A 46 4.99 -9.00 -1.02
C ARG A 46 5.12 -7.61 -1.65
N HIS A 47 4.93 -6.56 -0.84
CA HIS A 47 5.17 -5.18 -1.28
C HIS A 47 6.59 -4.74 -0.87
N TRP A 48 7.48 -4.56 -1.86
CA TRP A 48 8.91 -4.38 -1.63
C TRP A 48 9.25 -3.17 -0.75
N ALA A 49 8.60 -2.02 -0.96
CA ALA A 49 8.88 -0.79 -0.24
C ALA A 49 8.54 -0.93 1.25
N ILE A 50 7.33 -1.43 1.55
CA ILE A 50 6.87 -1.68 2.91
C ILE A 50 7.74 -2.72 3.61
N GLU A 51 8.11 -3.81 2.94
CA GLU A 51 9.02 -4.82 3.49
C GLU A 51 10.41 -4.23 3.82
N ALA A 52 10.93 -3.35 2.95
CA ALA A 52 12.19 -2.66 3.19
C ALA A 52 12.10 -1.74 4.42
N VAL A 53 11.03 -0.95 4.54
CA VAL A 53 10.80 -0.08 5.71
C VAL A 53 10.63 -0.89 7.01
N ILE A 54 9.85 -1.98 7.00
CA ILE A 54 9.67 -2.85 8.18
C ILE A 54 11.02 -3.43 8.66
N ARG A 55 11.94 -3.70 7.73
CA ARG A 55 13.32 -4.15 7.99
C ARG A 55 14.26 -3.01 8.43
N GLY A 56 13.75 -1.78 8.53
CA GLY A 56 14.52 -0.61 8.95
C GLY A 56 15.35 0.02 7.84
N LYS A 57 15.10 -0.32 6.56
CA LYS A 57 15.73 0.38 5.44
C LYS A 57 15.01 1.71 5.21
N ASP A 58 15.79 2.72 4.84
CA ASP A 58 15.25 3.99 4.36
C ASP A 58 14.77 3.82 2.92
N VAL A 59 13.51 4.20 2.66
CA VAL A 59 12.90 4.13 1.33
C VAL A 59 12.37 5.53 1.01
N PRO A 60 12.86 6.18 -0.05
CA PRO A 60 12.43 7.52 -0.41
C PRO A 60 10.90 7.63 -0.51
N GLY A 61 10.36 8.65 0.17
CA GLY A 61 8.94 8.91 0.20
C GLY A 61 8.12 7.96 1.06
N TRP A 62 8.72 7.03 1.81
CA TRP A 62 8.01 6.23 2.81
C TRP A 62 8.41 6.65 4.24
N PRO A 63 7.49 6.58 5.21
CA PRO A 63 7.81 6.90 6.59
C PRO A 63 8.80 5.89 7.16
N LYS A 64 9.64 6.32 8.10
CA LYS A 64 10.55 5.41 8.79
C LYS A 64 9.78 4.51 9.74
N LYS A 65 10.34 3.34 10.05
CA LYS A 65 9.76 2.41 11.03
C LYS A 65 9.43 3.06 12.38
N GLN A 66 10.21 4.05 12.81
CA GLN A 66 10.03 4.77 14.08
C GLN A 66 8.94 5.85 14.02
N GLU A 67 8.59 6.32 12.82
CA GLU A 67 7.61 7.39 12.60
C GLU A 67 6.18 6.82 12.44
N VAL A 68 6.07 5.53 12.18
CA VAL A 68 4.78 4.84 12.13
C VAL A 68 4.50 4.26 13.51
N VAL A 69 3.48 4.79 14.20
CA VAL A 69 2.94 4.15 15.41
C VAL A 69 2.27 2.85 14.97
N LEU A 70 3.03 1.77 15.04
CA LEU A 70 2.61 0.42 14.67
C LEU A 70 1.90 -0.29 15.85
N ASP A 71 1.11 0.45 16.63
CA ASP A 71 0.32 -0.13 17.72
C ASP A 71 -0.96 -0.74 17.14
N GLY A 72 -1.04 -2.06 17.22
CA GLY A 72 -2.07 -2.86 16.59
C GLY A 72 -1.75 -4.33 16.65
#